data_AF-A0A5E4HE81-F1
#
_entry.id   AF-A0A5E4HE81-F1
#
_cell.length_a   1.000
_cell.length_b   1.000
_cell.length_c   1.000
_cell.angle_alpha   90.00
_cell.angle_beta   90.00
_cell.angle_gamma   90.00
#
_symmetry.space_group_name_H-M   'P 1'
#
loop_
_entity.id
_entity.type
_entity.pdbx_description
1 polymer ?
#
loop_
_entity_poly.entity_id
_entity_poly.type
_entity_poly.pdbx_seq_one_letter_code
_entity_poly.pdbx_strand_id
1 'polypeptide(L)'
;MKKESQIKLEYAELFYKFALATSNTITNSDVNIQYYDTFSFLQHVVNKQDLELTKPEEKIGARILEFVGTYIMILQLNKVLEDEWGKNRLQSKDKEIQNISQVVRLIRNAFAHDPLKPVWDISKSTTLL
;
A
#
# COMPACT_ATOMS: atom_id res chain seq x y z
N MET A 1 10.49 -12.42 18.55
CA MET A 1 10.64 -11.64 17.30
C MET A 1 9.68 -12.10 16.19
N LYS A 2 9.70 -13.37 15.74
CA LYS A 2 8.84 -13.86 14.63
C LYS A 2 7.34 -13.53 14.74
N LYS A 3 6.78 -13.61 15.95
CA LYS A 3 5.34 -13.39 16.22
C LYS A 3 4.86 -11.95 15.93
N GLU A 4 5.72 -10.95 16.11
CA GLU A 4 5.33 -9.54 15.91
C GLU A 4 5.32 -9.15 14.43
N SER A 5 6.33 -9.57 13.66
CA SER A 5 6.39 -9.32 12.21
C SER A 5 5.24 -10.03 11.48
N GLN A 6 4.82 -11.20 11.97
CA GLN A 6 3.66 -11.93 11.44
C GLN A 6 2.34 -11.17 11.65
N ILE A 7 2.07 -10.66 12.85
CA ILE A 7 0.86 -9.86 13.14
C ILE A 7 0.82 -8.60 12.27
N LYS A 8 1.96 -7.93 12.09
CA LYS A 8 2.06 -6.74 11.25
C LYS A 8 1.74 -7.03 9.78
N LEU A 9 2.18 -8.19 9.27
CA LEU A 9 1.84 -8.65 7.92
C LEU A 9 0.34 -8.90 7.78
N GLU A 10 -0.29 -9.56 8.75
CA GLU A 10 -1.74 -9.80 8.77
C GLU A 10 -2.54 -8.48 8.73
N TYR A 11 -2.14 -7.49 9.54
CA TYR A 11 -2.79 -6.17 9.51
C TYR A 11 -2.62 -5.44 8.18
N ALA A 12 -1.43 -5.52 7.59
CA ALA A 12 -1.19 -4.92 6.29
C ALA A 12 -1.99 -5.61 5.17
N GLU A 13 -2.14 -6.93 5.24
CA GLU A 13 -2.98 -7.70 4.32
C GLU A 13 -4.46 -7.34 4.48
N LEU A 14 -4.96 -7.24 5.71
CA LEU A 14 -6.34 -6.81 5.99
C LEU A 14 -6.60 -5.39 5.46
N PHE A 15 -5.65 -4.47 5.68
CA PHE A 15 -5.76 -3.11 5.17
C PHE A 15 -5.75 -3.09 3.63
N TYR A 16 -4.88 -3.86 2.97
CA TYR A 16 -4.87 -4.00 1.52
C TYR A 16 -6.19 -4.56 0.98
N LYS A 17 -6.72 -5.61 1.62
CA LYS A 17 -8.03 -6.19 1.27
C LYS A 17 -9.16 -5.17 1.43
N PHE A 18 -9.16 -4.40 2.51
CA PHE A 18 -10.12 -3.32 2.73
C PHE A 18 -9.99 -2.24 1.65
N ALA A 19 -8.77 -1.78 1.35
CA ALA A 19 -8.50 -0.81 0.30
C ALA A 19 -9.01 -1.26 -1.06
N LEU A 20 -8.78 -2.53 -1.43
CA LEU A 20 -9.30 -3.12 -2.67
C LEU A 20 -10.83 -3.21 -2.67
N ALA A 21 -11.43 -3.65 -1.56
CA ALA A 21 -12.89 -3.75 -1.45
C ALA A 21 -13.52 -2.36 -1.62
N THR A 22 -13.04 -1.36 -0.88
CA THR A 22 -13.48 0.04 -0.99
C THR A 22 -13.29 0.57 -2.40
N SER A 23 -12.13 0.30 -3.03
CA SER A 23 -11.86 0.71 -4.41
C SER A 23 -12.86 0.11 -5.40
N ASN A 24 -13.07 -1.21 -5.33
CA ASN A 24 -14.05 -1.91 -6.16
C ASN A 24 -15.47 -1.37 -5.95
N THR A 25 -15.88 -1.18 -4.70
CA THR A 25 -17.19 -0.65 -4.33
C THR A 25 -17.42 0.75 -4.89
N ILE A 26 -16.45 1.66 -4.77
CA ILE A 26 -16.54 3.01 -5.34
C ILE A 26 -16.61 2.98 -6.87
N THR A 27 -15.77 2.14 -7.52
CA THR A 27 -15.77 2.04 -8.98
C THR A 27 -17.02 1.38 -9.56
N ASN A 28 -17.68 0.51 -8.78
CA ASN A 28 -18.86 -0.27 -9.16
C ASN A 28 -20.17 0.21 -8.49
N SER A 29 -20.27 1.49 -8.12
CA SER A 29 -21.48 2.24 -7.75
C SER A 29 -22.05 2.12 -6.32
N ASP A 30 -22.82 3.15 -5.95
CA ASP A 30 -23.87 3.26 -4.93
C ASP A 30 -23.56 2.79 -3.50
N VAL A 31 -22.44 3.26 -2.93
CA VAL A 31 -22.28 3.31 -1.48
C VAL A 31 -22.57 4.68 -0.93
N ASN A 32 -23.52 4.74 -0.01
CA ASN A 32 -23.82 5.95 0.76
C ASN A 32 -22.75 6.09 1.85
N ILE A 33 -21.69 6.82 1.55
CA ILE A 33 -20.63 7.15 2.51
C ILE A 33 -21.23 8.13 3.53
N GLN A 34 -21.27 7.72 4.81
CA GLN A 34 -21.66 8.62 5.88
C GLN A 34 -20.49 9.51 6.27
N TYR A 35 -20.64 10.82 6.04
CA TYR A 35 -19.64 11.83 6.40
C TYR A 35 -19.88 12.35 7.82
N TYR A 36 -18.77 12.56 8.54
CA TYR A 36 -18.78 13.32 9.79
C TYR A 36 -19.20 14.78 9.51
N ASP A 37 -19.81 15.45 10.49
CA ASP A 37 -20.29 16.82 10.31
C ASP A 37 -19.15 17.85 10.17
N THR A 38 -17.97 17.55 10.72
CA THR A 38 -16.75 18.36 10.59
C THR A 38 -15.51 17.48 10.70
N PHE A 39 -14.47 17.82 9.93
CA PHE A 39 -13.13 17.25 10.04
C PHE A 39 -12.13 18.40 10.27
N SER A 40 -11.17 18.19 11.16
CA SER A 40 -10.11 19.17 11.40
C SER A 40 -8.75 18.50 11.47
N PHE A 41 -7.78 19.07 10.76
CA PHE A 41 -6.36 18.72 10.89
C PHE A 41 -5.54 20.01 11.02
N LEU A 42 -4.93 20.22 12.20
CA LEU A 42 -4.26 21.47 12.55
C LEU A 42 -5.19 22.68 12.36
N GLN A 43 -4.82 23.62 11.48
CA GLN A 43 -5.62 24.81 11.17
C GLN A 43 -6.62 24.58 10.03
N HIS A 44 -6.58 23.43 9.37
CA HIS A 44 -7.50 23.11 8.28
C HIS A 44 -8.78 22.51 8.87
N VAL A 45 -9.91 23.16 8.62
CA VAL A 45 -11.24 22.71 9.06
C VAL A 45 -12.12 22.59 7.82
N VAL A 46 -12.79 21.44 7.70
CA VAL A 46 -13.67 21.09 6.59
C VAL A 46 -15.04 20.77 7.19
N ASN A 47 -16.08 21.41 6.68
CA ASN A 47 -17.45 21.14 7.09
C ASN A 47 -18.01 19.93 6.31
N LYS A 48 -19.18 19.45 6.70
CA LYS A 48 -19.85 18.32 6.06
C LYS A 48 -19.99 18.43 4.54
N GLN A 49 -20.35 19.61 4.02
CA GLN A 49 -20.59 19.81 2.59
C GLN A 49 -19.29 19.67 1.80
N ASP A 50 -18.18 20.13 2.36
CA ASP A 50 -16.85 20.01 1.78
C ASP A 50 -16.21 18.62 2.03
N LEU A 51 -16.79 17.82 2.93
CA LEU A 51 -16.36 16.43 3.17
C LEU A 51 -16.98 15.45 2.19
N GLU A 52 -18.14 15.77 1.63
CA GLU A 52 -18.80 14.95 0.62
C GLU A 52 -17.97 14.89 -0.66
N LEU A 53 -17.42 13.70 -0.95
CA LEU A 53 -16.66 13.48 -2.18
C LEU A 53 -17.60 13.49 -3.39
N THR A 54 -17.19 14.20 -4.43
CA THR A 54 -17.79 14.05 -5.76
C THR A 54 -17.41 12.69 -6.36
N LYS A 55 -18.22 12.15 -7.29
CA LYS A 55 -17.91 10.87 -7.96
C LYS A 55 -16.48 10.79 -8.57
N PRO A 56 -15.92 11.86 -9.16
CA PRO A 56 -14.52 11.87 -9.58
C PRO A 56 -13.53 11.75 -8.41
N GLU A 57 -13.78 12.43 -7.29
CA GLU A 57 -12.91 12.40 -6.10
C GLU A 57 -12.98 11.05 -5.39
N GLU A 58 -14.14 10.39 -5.37
CA GLU A 58 -14.25 9.02 -4.85
C GLU A 58 -13.31 8.08 -5.60
N LYS A 59 -13.26 8.15 -6.95
CA LYS A 59 -12.35 7.32 -7.76
C LYS A 59 -10.88 7.62 -7.47
N ILE A 60 -10.53 8.88 -7.27
CA ILE A 60 -9.17 9.30 -6.92
C ILE A 60 -8.81 8.79 -5.52
N GLY A 61 -9.70 8.98 -4.54
CA GLY A 61 -9.54 8.52 -3.16
C GLY A 61 -9.42 7.00 -3.05
N ALA A 62 -10.25 6.26 -3.79
CA ALA A 62 -10.16 4.81 -3.94
C ALA A 62 -8.77 4.37 -4.42
N ARG A 63 -8.25 5.03 -5.47
CA ARG A 63 -6.94 4.72 -6.02
C ARG A 63 -5.81 5.04 -5.04
N ILE A 64 -5.91 6.16 -4.33
CA ILE A 64 -4.98 6.54 -3.26
C ILE A 64 -4.98 5.48 -2.15
N LEU A 65 -6.16 5.02 -1.72
CA LEU A 65 -6.28 4.02 -0.68
C LEU A 65 -5.66 2.68 -1.12
N GLU A 66 -5.91 2.25 -2.36
CA GLU A 66 -5.27 1.07 -2.96
C GLU A 66 -3.73 1.19 -3.00
N PHE A 67 -3.20 2.35 -3.38
CA PHE A 67 -1.77 2.62 -3.40
C PHE A 67 -1.14 2.56 -2.02
N VAL A 68 -1.74 3.24 -1.04
CA VAL A 68 -1.29 3.20 0.35
C VAL A 68 -1.36 1.77 0.88
N GLY A 69 -2.43 1.02 0.57
CA GLY A 69 -2.58 -0.36 1.03
C GLY A 69 -1.57 -1.31 0.43
N THR A 70 -1.29 -1.15 -0.87
CA THR A 70 -0.22 -1.88 -1.56
C THR A 70 1.13 -1.58 -0.93
N TYR A 71 1.44 -0.30 -0.68
CA TYR A 71 2.71 0.11 -0.12
C TYR A 71 2.95 -0.46 1.29
N ILE A 72 1.95 -0.37 2.17
CA ILE A 72 2.04 -0.90 3.54
C ILE A 72 2.27 -2.42 3.52
N MET A 73 1.51 -3.16 2.70
CA MET A 73 1.67 -4.63 2.56
C MET A 73 3.08 -5.01 2.11
N ILE A 74 3.62 -4.30 1.12
CA ILE A 74 4.96 -4.56 0.61
C ILE A 74 6.06 -4.20 1.62
N LEU A 75 5.90 -3.14 2.40
CA LEU A 75 6.84 -2.82 3.48
C LEU A 75 6.87 -3.89 4.56
N GLN A 76 5.71 -4.41 4.97
CA GLN A 76 5.64 -5.48 5.97
C GLN A 76 6.22 -6.78 5.43
N LEU A 77 5.89 -7.14 4.18
CA LEU A 77 6.47 -8.32 3.54
C LEU A 77 8.00 -8.19 3.41
N ASN A 78 8.51 -7.03 3.02
CA ASN A 78 9.96 -6.77 2.97
C ASN A 78 10.62 -6.99 4.33
N LYS A 79 9.98 -6.48 5.39
CA LYS A 79 10.48 -6.65 6.76
C LYS A 79 10.49 -8.12 7.19
N VAL A 80 9.40 -8.87 6.96
CA VAL A 80 9.32 -10.30 7.27
C VAL A 80 10.43 -11.06 6.53
N LEU A 81 10.64 -10.79 5.24
CA LEU A 81 11.69 -11.44 4.46
C LEU A 81 13.09 -11.11 4.98
N GLU A 82 13.33 -9.87 5.41
CA GLU A 82 14.61 -9.46 6.02
C GLU A 82 14.84 -10.10 7.39
N ASP A 83 13.81 -10.19 8.23
CA ASP A 83 13.90 -10.77 9.56
C ASP A 83 14.16 -12.30 9.50
N GLU A 84 13.60 -12.99 8.51
CA GLU A 84 13.68 -14.45 8.38
C GLU A 84 14.85 -14.95 7.51
N TRP A 85 15.18 -14.26 6.41
CA TRP A 85 16.24 -14.67 5.47
C TRP A 85 17.40 -13.68 5.36
N GLY A 86 17.36 -12.56 6.09
CA GLY A 86 18.42 -11.56 6.10
C GLY A 86 18.48 -10.68 4.84
N LYS A 87 19.45 -9.77 4.83
CA LYS A 87 19.66 -8.83 3.70
C LYS A 87 20.09 -9.51 2.40
N ASN A 88 20.70 -10.70 2.49
CA ASN A 88 21.18 -11.46 1.34
C ASN A 88 20.10 -12.34 0.69
N ARG A 89 18.82 -12.20 1.06
CA ARG A 89 17.68 -12.96 0.50
C ARG A 89 17.58 -12.96 -1.03
N LEU A 90 18.10 -11.92 -1.69
CA LEU A 90 18.16 -11.83 -3.16
C LEU A 90 19.16 -12.83 -3.78
N GLN A 91 20.10 -13.33 -2.99
CA GLN A 91 21.10 -14.35 -3.34
C GLN A 91 20.75 -15.71 -2.73
N SER A 92 19.53 -15.88 -2.21
CA SER A 92 19.08 -17.16 -1.66
C SER A 92 19.17 -18.26 -2.72
N LYS A 93 19.59 -19.46 -2.31
CA LYS A 93 19.54 -20.66 -3.17
C LYS A 93 18.10 -21.12 -3.41
N ASP A 94 17.19 -20.72 -2.53
CA ASP A 94 15.76 -20.94 -2.69
C ASP A 94 15.20 -19.93 -3.71
N LYS A 95 14.78 -20.46 -4.87
CA LYS A 95 14.23 -19.66 -5.97
C LYS A 95 12.94 -18.95 -5.59
N GLU A 96 12.12 -19.52 -4.71
CA GLU A 96 10.87 -18.89 -4.28
C GLU A 96 11.17 -17.64 -3.45
N ILE A 97 12.06 -17.76 -2.47
CA ILE A 97 12.52 -16.62 -1.67
C ILE A 97 13.19 -15.55 -2.53
N GLN A 98 14.02 -15.96 -3.49
CA GLN A 98 14.66 -15.03 -4.43
C GLN A 98 13.60 -14.27 -5.25
N ASN A 99 12.63 -14.97 -5.84
CA ASN A 99 11.59 -14.37 -6.68
C ASN A 99 10.71 -13.41 -5.89
N ILE A 100 10.21 -13.83 -4.72
CA ILE A 100 9.38 -12.99 -3.85
C ILE A 100 10.19 -11.75 -3.42
N SER A 101 11.45 -11.92 -3.05
CA SER A 101 12.34 -10.80 -2.69
C SER A 101 12.53 -9.80 -3.83
N GLN A 102 12.65 -10.27 -5.07
CA GLN A 102 12.75 -9.42 -6.25
C GLN A 102 11.45 -8.64 -6.50
N VAL A 103 10.30 -9.31 -6.44
CA VAL A 103 8.98 -8.65 -6.60
C VAL A 103 8.79 -7.57 -5.55
N VAL A 104 9.05 -7.89 -4.28
CA VAL A 104 8.98 -6.92 -3.16
C VAL A 104 9.89 -5.72 -3.40
N ARG A 105 11.14 -5.96 -3.85
CA ARG A 105 12.08 -4.88 -4.17
C ARG A 105 11.55 -3.99 -5.30
N LEU A 106 11.04 -4.58 -6.37
CA LEU A 106 10.50 -3.85 -7.53
C LEU A 106 9.33 -2.97 -7.12
N ILE A 107 8.36 -3.53 -6.40
CA ILE A 107 7.18 -2.79 -5.98
C ILE A 107 7.58 -1.68 -5.01
N ARG A 108 8.39 -1.98 -3.99
CA ARG A 108 8.87 -0.97 -3.03
C ARG A 108 9.60 0.19 -3.74
N ASN A 109 10.44 -0.12 -4.72
CA ASN A 109 11.16 0.90 -5.48
C ASN A 109 10.22 1.78 -6.32
N ALA A 110 9.12 1.21 -6.85
CA ALA A 110 8.12 2.00 -7.56
C ALA A 110 7.46 3.05 -6.65
N PHE A 111 7.26 2.73 -5.37
CA PHE A 111 6.70 3.64 -4.36
C PHE A 111 7.74 4.51 -3.63
N ALA A 112 9.05 4.34 -3.89
CA ALA A 112 10.10 4.96 -3.09
C ALA A 112 10.15 6.50 -3.20
N HIS A 113 9.68 7.04 -4.32
CA HIS A 113 9.69 8.49 -4.57
C HIS A 113 8.36 9.14 -4.21
N ASP A 114 7.24 8.50 -4.52
CA ASP A 114 5.89 8.99 -4.27
C ASP A 114 4.95 7.81 -3.95
N PRO A 115 4.49 7.65 -2.69
CA PRO A 115 3.56 6.61 -2.30
C PRO A 115 2.19 6.70 -2.99
N LEU A 116 1.81 7.87 -3.49
CA LEU A 116 0.52 8.13 -4.16
C LEU A 116 0.61 8.04 -5.68
N LYS A 117 1.83 7.91 -6.22
CA LYS A 117 2.09 7.83 -7.66
C LYS A 117 3.26 6.88 -7.93
N PRO A 118 3.07 5.55 -7.78
CA PRO A 118 4.13 4.60 -8.03
C PRO A 118 4.62 4.68 -9.48
N VAL A 119 5.94 4.73 -9.67
CA VAL A 119 6.58 4.77 -10.99
C VAL A 119 7.30 3.45 -11.24
N TRP A 120 6.80 2.69 -12.22
CA TRP A 120 7.41 1.43 -12.62
C TRP A 120 8.62 1.69 -13.52
N ASP A 121 9.81 1.74 -12.92
CA ASP A 121 11.07 1.81 -13.67
C ASP A 121 11.81 0.47 -13.60
N ILE A 122 11.55 -0.38 -14.59
CA ILE A 122 12.19 -1.71 -14.71
C ILE A 122 13.67 -1.57 -15.13
N SER A 123 14.06 -0.43 -15.71
CA SER A 123 15.43 -0.21 -16.20
C SER A 123 16.47 -0.11 -15.08
N LYS A 124 16.07 0.35 -13.89
CA LYS A 124 16.93 0.44 -12.69
C LYS A 124 17.05 -0.87 -11.90
N SER A 125 16.30 -1.91 -12.26
CA SER A 125 16.29 -3.17 -11.50
C SER A 125 17.56 -4.02 -11.67
N THR A 126 18.37 -3.70 -12.67
CA THR A 126 19.59 -4.43 -13.06
C THR A 126 20.87 -3.86 -12.45
N THR A 127 20.84 -2.68 -11.82
CA THR A 127 22.07 -1.93 -11.47
C THR A 127 22.02 -1.36 -10.07
N LEU A 128 21.98 -2.21 -9.05
CA LEU A 128 22.47 -1.89 -7.71
C LEU A 128 23.02 -3.18 -7.12
N LEU A 129 24.30 -3.46 -7.46
CA LEU A 129 25.20 -4.34 -6.74
C LEU A 129 25.72 -3.61 -5.50
#